data_AF-A0A0U1DXJ5-F1
#
_entry.id   AF-A0A0U1DXJ5-F1
#
_cell.length_a   1.000
_cell.length_b   1.000
_cell.length_c   1.000
_cell.angle_alpha   90.00
_cell.angle_beta   90.00
_cell.angle_gamma   90.00
#
_symmetry.space_group_name_H-M   'P 1'
#
loop_
_entity.id
_entity.type
_entity.pdbx_description
1 polymer ?
#
loop_
_entity_poly.entity_id
_entity_poly.type
_entity_poly.pdbx_seq_one_letter_code
_entity_poly.pdbx_strand_id
1 'polypeptide(L)'
;MTVISRGRTGAQPASRFSWVPAAAGWTVGVIATLSLIASVSQTVRWMIQVPREFVNDYIFNFPDTSFSWAFVLALLAAALAARKRIAWWILVLYMVGAIGWNVGDLVTGGDPVAEDIGEVIGLAFHAVAIVCLVLARNQFWAKVRRGALLKSAVVLVAGMALGILVAWALLELFPGTLAPEWRLLYAVNRVSGFATVPTEVFEGYSHPFLNAIFGLFGALALMVAAIVLFQSQRASNALTGEDESAIRGLLEVYGKNDSLGYFATRRDKSVVFAPNGRAAIAYRVEVGVCLAGGDPVGDPKSWPQAIAAWLQLCQPTVGRRCDGRQFGGRRRLPGRRAQRAATRR
;
A
#
# COMPACT_ATOMS: atom_id res chain seq x y z
N MET A 1 -7.36 18.25 -47.90
CA MET A 1 -8.02 17.00 -47.44
C MET A 1 -7.48 16.64 -46.08
N THR A 2 -8.23 16.97 -45.02
CA THR A 2 -7.80 16.82 -43.63
C THR A 2 -8.36 15.51 -43.10
N VAL A 3 -7.51 14.49 -42.96
CA VAL A 3 -7.92 13.19 -42.40
C VAL A 3 -7.97 13.33 -40.88
N ILE A 4 -9.17 13.55 -40.35
CA ILE A 4 -9.44 13.46 -38.91
C ILE A 4 -9.47 11.97 -38.54
N SER A 5 -8.38 11.46 -37.97
CA SER A 5 -8.38 10.14 -37.36
C SER A 5 -9.25 10.17 -36.10
N ARG A 6 -10.49 9.67 -36.19
CA ARG A 6 -11.31 9.36 -35.02
C ARG A 6 -10.60 8.26 -34.21
N GLY A 7 -9.92 8.67 -33.14
CA GLY A 7 -9.46 7.75 -32.11
C GLY A 7 -10.68 7.07 -31.50
N ARG A 8 -10.88 5.78 -31.80
CA ARG A 8 -11.81 4.92 -31.06
C ARG A 8 -11.33 4.87 -29.61
N THR A 9 -11.95 5.66 -28.75
CA THR A 9 -11.94 5.45 -27.30
C THR A 9 -12.69 4.15 -27.02
N GLY A 10 -12.03 3.03 -27.21
CA GLY A 10 -12.51 1.74 -26.73
C GLY A 10 -12.55 1.81 -25.21
N ALA A 11 -13.69 2.20 -24.64
CA ALA A 11 -13.99 1.94 -23.25
C ALA A 11 -13.84 0.43 -23.06
N GLN A 12 -12.76 0.00 -22.40
CA GLN A 12 -12.60 -1.41 -22.04
C GLN A 12 -13.85 -1.83 -21.27
N PRO A 13 -14.49 -2.97 -21.62
CA PRO A 13 -15.66 -3.43 -20.91
C PRO A 13 -15.30 -3.53 -19.42
N ALA A 14 -16.06 -2.83 -18.58
CA ALA A 14 -15.87 -2.88 -17.15
C ALA A 14 -15.97 -4.35 -16.71
N SER A 15 -14.84 -4.91 -16.27
CA SER A 15 -14.82 -6.29 -15.77
C SER A 15 -15.89 -6.44 -14.68
N ARG A 16 -16.66 -7.54 -14.73
CA ARG A 16 -17.74 -7.85 -13.77
C ARG A 16 -17.30 -7.78 -12.29
N PHE A 17 -16.00 -7.90 -12.02
CA PHE A 17 -15.41 -7.86 -10.68
C PHE A 17 -14.75 -6.52 -10.31
N SER A 18 -14.99 -5.44 -11.05
CA SER A 18 -14.37 -4.12 -10.80
C SER A 18 -14.74 -3.51 -9.43
N TRP A 19 -15.85 -3.95 -8.84
CA TRP A 19 -16.34 -3.52 -7.52
C TRP A 19 -15.64 -4.22 -6.35
N VAL A 20 -15.03 -5.40 -6.56
CA VAL A 20 -14.49 -6.24 -5.49
C VAL A 20 -13.40 -5.54 -4.66
N PRO A 21 -12.41 -4.83 -5.25
CA PRO A 21 -11.42 -4.11 -4.46
C PRO A 21 -12.02 -3.01 -3.58
N ALA A 22 -13.07 -2.33 -4.08
CA ALA A 22 -13.76 -1.30 -3.32
C ALA A 22 -14.57 -1.90 -2.17
N ALA A 23 -15.32 -2.98 -2.43
CA ALA A 23 -16.06 -3.68 -1.38
C ALA A 23 -15.12 -4.25 -0.30
N ALA A 24 -14.05 -4.95 -0.68
CA ALA A 24 -13.08 -5.48 0.27
C ALA A 24 -12.41 -4.36 1.09
N GLY A 25 -12.03 -3.25 0.45
CA GLY A 25 -11.49 -2.08 1.13
C GLY A 25 -12.49 -1.46 2.11
N TRP A 26 -13.77 -1.33 1.73
CA TRP A 26 -14.82 -0.82 2.60
C TRP A 26 -15.11 -1.75 3.78
N THR A 27 -15.24 -3.06 3.55
CA THR A 27 -15.48 -4.03 4.63
C THR A 27 -14.36 -3.99 5.65
N VAL A 28 -13.10 -4.11 5.23
CA VAL A 28 -11.94 -4.02 6.14
C VAL A 28 -11.85 -2.62 6.78
N GLY A 29 -12.21 -1.56 6.07
CA GLY A 29 -12.21 -0.18 6.59
C GLY A 29 -13.26 0.08 7.67
N VAL A 30 -14.45 -0.49 7.52
CA VAL A 30 -15.51 -0.45 8.55
C VAL A 30 -15.04 -1.21 9.79
N ILE A 31 -14.49 -2.41 9.61
CA ILE A 31 -13.91 -3.19 10.72
C ILE A 31 -12.83 -2.38 11.43
N ALA A 32 -11.86 -1.81 10.70
CA ALA A 32 -10.80 -0.97 11.26
C ALA A 32 -11.34 0.22 12.08
N THR A 33 -12.38 0.88 11.56
CA THR A 33 -13.00 2.05 12.19
C THR A 33 -13.75 1.65 13.46
N LEU A 34 -14.52 0.56 13.43
CA LEU A 34 -15.17 0.02 14.61
C LEU A 34 -14.14 -0.42 15.65
N SER A 35 -13.03 -1.06 15.24
CA SER A 35 -11.93 -1.44 16.16
C SER A 35 -11.33 -0.22 16.85
N LEU A 36 -11.12 0.85 16.10
CA LEU A 36 -10.58 2.10 16.64
C LEU A 36 -11.55 2.73 17.64
N ILE A 37 -12.83 2.84 17.29
CA ILE A 37 -13.85 3.43 18.18
C ILE A 37 -14.02 2.58 19.45
N ALA A 38 -14.08 1.25 19.32
CA ALA A 38 -14.17 0.32 20.44
C ALA A 38 -12.92 0.33 21.35
N SER A 39 -11.76 0.68 20.79
CA SER A 39 -10.53 0.86 21.57
C SER A 39 -10.58 2.13 22.43
N VAL A 40 -11.22 3.20 21.96
CA VAL A 40 -11.32 4.49 22.69
C VAL A 40 -12.51 4.53 23.64
N SER A 41 -13.66 3.95 23.26
CA SER A 41 -14.91 4.08 24.00
C SER A 41 -15.37 2.75 24.58
N GLN A 42 -15.35 2.65 25.91
CA GLN A 42 -15.88 1.51 26.66
C GLN A 42 -17.39 1.34 26.42
N THR A 43 -18.14 2.44 26.29
CA THR A 43 -19.58 2.42 26.03
C THR A 43 -19.88 1.81 24.67
N VAL A 44 -19.13 2.20 23.63
CA VAL A 44 -19.32 1.62 22.29
C VAL A 44 -18.94 0.15 22.30
N ARG A 45 -17.84 -0.23 22.97
CA ARG A 45 -17.42 -1.63 23.11
C ARG A 45 -18.52 -2.51 23.69
N TRP A 46 -19.15 -2.06 24.77
CA TRP A 46 -20.24 -2.79 25.40
C TRP A 46 -21.46 -2.88 24.46
N MET A 47 -21.80 -1.79 23.78
CA MET A 47 -22.93 -1.76 22.83
C MET A 47 -22.74 -2.71 21.63
N ILE A 48 -21.51 -2.89 21.15
CA ILE A 48 -21.19 -3.77 20.02
C ILE A 48 -20.70 -5.15 20.44
N GLN A 49 -20.77 -5.52 21.73
CA GLN A 49 -20.10 -6.71 22.26
C GLN A 49 -20.45 -7.99 21.47
N VAL A 50 -21.75 -8.27 21.30
CA VAL A 50 -22.24 -9.45 20.60
C VAL A 50 -21.78 -9.52 19.13
N PRO A 51 -22.03 -8.51 18.27
CA PRO A 51 -21.57 -8.57 16.88
C PRO A 51 -20.05 -8.53 16.76
N ARG A 52 -19.34 -7.95 17.74
CA ARG A 52 -17.88 -7.86 17.77
C ARG A 52 -17.23 -9.21 18.09
N GLU A 53 -17.71 -9.90 19.11
CA GLU A 53 -17.22 -11.24 19.49
C GLU A 53 -17.43 -12.21 18.31
N PHE A 54 -18.63 -12.21 17.72
CA PHE A 54 -18.89 -13.00 16.51
C PHE A 54 -17.92 -12.70 15.35
N VAL A 55 -17.63 -11.42 15.09
CA VAL A 55 -16.65 -11.05 14.06
C VAL A 55 -15.25 -11.50 14.44
N ASN A 56 -14.84 -11.28 15.69
CA ASN A 56 -13.52 -11.65 16.21
C ASN A 56 -13.26 -13.14 16.05
N ASP A 57 -14.25 -13.95 16.43
CA ASP A 57 -14.10 -15.39 16.58
C ASP A 57 -14.25 -16.10 15.22
N TYR A 58 -15.14 -15.61 14.34
CA TYR A 58 -15.52 -16.37 13.14
C TYR A 58 -15.21 -15.70 11.80
N ILE A 59 -14.90 -14.40 11.73
CA ILE A 59 -14.77 -13.67 10.46
C ILE A 59 -13.40 -13.01 10.30
N PHE A 60 -13.00 -12.21 11.28
CA PHE A 60 -11.77 -11.44 11.25
C PHE A 60 -11.40 -11.08 12.69
N ASN A 61 -10.21 -11.49 13.10
CA ASN A 61 -9.64 -11.18 14.41
C ASN A 61 -9.81 -9.67 14.68
N PHE A 62 -10.57 -9.38 15.73
CA PHE A 62 -11.00 -8.07 16.19
C PHE A 62 -10.66 -7.97 17.68
N PRO A 63 -9.36 -7.81 18.02
CA PRO A 63 -8.94 -7.80 19.40
C PRO A 63 -9.50 -6.58 20.12
N ASP A 64 -9.91 -6.81 21.37
CA ASP A 64 -10.63 -5.89 22.25
C ASP A 64 -9.99 -4.51 22.42
N THR A 65 -8.66 -4.44 22.36
CA THR A 65 -7.86 -3.26 22.74
C THR A 65 -6.53 -3.19 21.99
N SER A 66 -6.55 -2.94 20.68
CA SER A 66 -5.31 -2.77 19.93
C SER A 66 -5.41 -1.65 18.89
N PHE A 67 -4.92 -0.46 19.25
CA PHE A 67 -4.72 0.65 18.31
C PHE A 67 -3.82 0.23 17.14
N SER A 68 -2.79 -0.59 17.41
CA SER A 68 -1.93 -1.17 16.38
C SER A 68 -2.73 -1.95 15.35
N TRP A 69 -3.60 -2.86 15.80
CA TRP A 69 -4.36 -3.71 14.90
C TRP A 69 -5.37 -2.91 14.09
N ALA A 70 -6.11 -1.99 14.73
CA ALA A 70 -7.00 -1.06 14.03
C ALA A 70 -6.25 -0.29 12.93
N PHE A 71 -5.01 0.14 13.20
CA PHE A 71 -4.17 0.80 12.21
C PHE A 71 -3.70 -0.15 11.09
N VAL A 72 -3.31 -1.39 11.40
CA VAL A 72 -2.98 -2.42 10.40
C VAL A 72 -4.16 -2.66 9.47
N LEU A 73 -5.37 -2.82 10.02
CA LEU A 73 -6.60 -2.98 9.23
C LEU A 73 -6.87 -1.74 8.36
N ALA A 74 -6.67 -0.53 8.89
CA ALA A 74 -6.82 0.70 8.13
C ALA A 74 -5.82 0.78 6.95
N LEU A 75 -4.55 0.39 7.16
CA LEU A 75 -3.57 0.30 6.08
C LEU A 75 -3.96 -0.76 5.04
N LEU A 76 -4.45 -1.92 5.49
CA LEU A 76 -4.90 -2.99 4.60
C LEU A 76 -6.10 -2.54 3.76
N ALA A 77 -7.10 -1.91 4.38
CA ALA A 77 -8.26 -1.32 3.73
C ALA A 77 -7.86 -0.30 2.65
N ALA A 78 -6.98 0.64 3.00
CA ALA A 78 -6.46 1.63 2.06
C ALA A 78 -5.68 0.97 0.90
N ALA A 79 -4.89 -0.06 1.19
CA ALA A 79 -4.12 -0.78 0.18
C ALA A 79 -5.01 -1.63 -0.76
N LEU A 80 -6.10 -2.22 -0.25
CA LEU A 80 -7.12 -2.91 -1.04
C LEU A 80 -7.88 -1.95 -1.95
N ALA A 81 -8.32 -0.80 -1.41
CA ALA A 81 -8.96 0.27 -2.17
C ALA A 81 -8.04 0.82 -3.26
N ALA A 82 -6.73 0.94 -2.96
CA ALA A 82 -5.69 1.29 -3.92
C ALA A 82 -5.25 0.13 -4.85
N ARG A 83 -6.00 -0.99 -4.85
CA ARG A 83 -5.82 -2.16 -5.72
C ARG A 83 -4.42 -2.79 -5.65
N LYS A 84 -3.78 -2.74 -4.48
CA LYS A 84 -2.41 -3.26 -4.28
C LYS A 84 -2.42 -4.79 -4.26
N ARG A 85 -1.58 -5.40 -5.10
CA ARG A 85 -1.48 -6.87 -5.21
C ARG A 85 -0.98 -7.55 -3.93
N ILE A 86 -0.14 -6.87 -3.15
CA ILE A 86 0.36 -7.38 -1.87
C ILE A 86 -0.78 -7.44 -0.84
N ALA A 87 -1.67 -6.45 -0.82
CA ALA A 87 -2.83 -6.44 0.08
C ALA A 87 -3.79 -7.59 -0.22
N TRP A 88 -4.02 -7.88 -1.50
CA TRP A 88 -4.78 -9.06 -1.92
C TRP A 88 -4.15 -10.37 -1.41
N TRP A 89 -2.83 -10.53 -1.56
CA TRP A 89 -2.14 -11.71 -1.02
C TRP A 89 -2.26 -11.82 0.50
N ILE A 90 -2.05 -10.72 1.22
CA ILE A 90 -2.17 -10.69 2.69
C ILE A 90 -3.58 -11.11 3.10
N LEU A 91 -4.61 -10.53 2.48
CA LEU A 91 -6.01 -10.83 2.81
C LEU A 91 -6.37 -12.29 2.50
N VAL A 92 -5.97 -12.82 1.34
CA VAL A 92 -6.26 -14.21 0.97
C VAL A 92 -5.53 -15.18 1.90
N LEU A 93 -4.25 -14.95 2.20
CA LEU A 93 -3.48 -15.80 3.10
C LEU A 93 -4.05 -15.78 4.52
N TYR A 94 -4.47 -14.61 5.00
CA TYR A 94 -5.14 -14.47 6.29
C TYR A 94 -6.43 -15.31 6.33
N MET A 95 -7.29 -15.20 5.31
CA MET A 95 -8.55 -15.93 5.23
C MET A 95 -8.34 -17.45 5.13
N VAL A 96 -7.30 -17.90 4.42
CA VAL A 96 -6.92 -19.33 4.37
C VAL A 96 -6.44 -19.82 5.74
N GLY A 97 -5.65 -19.01 6.45
CA GLY A 97 -5.25 -19.30 7.82
C GLY A 97 -6.45 -19.43 8.77
N ALA A 98 -7.40 -18.51 8.67
CA ALA A 98 -8.63 -18.54 9.46
C ALA A 98 -9.50 -19.78 9.18
N ILE A 99 -9.61 -20.22 7.92
CA ILE A 99 -10.25 -21.51 7.60
C ILE A 99 -9.53 -22.66 8.29
N GLY A 100 -8.19 -22.66 8.28
CA GLY A 100 -7.40 -23.70 8.93
C GLY A 100 -7.63 -23.75 10.44
N TRP A 101 -7.81 -22.59 11.08
CA TRP A 101 -8.16 -22.49 12.50
C TRP A 101 -9.55 -23.06 12.77
N ASN A 102 -10.59 -22.57 12.09
CA ASN A 102 -11.97 -23.05 12.28
C ASN A 102 -12.11 -24.55 11.98
N VAL A 103 -11.44 -25.07 10.95
CA VAL A 103 -11.46 -26.52 10.66
C VAL A 103 -10.75 -27.31 11.76
N GLY A 104 -9.70 -26.75 12.36
CA GLY A 104 -9.00 -27.37 13.50
C GLY A 104 -9.93 -27.57 14.69
N ASP A 105 -10.64 -26.50 15.09
CA ASP A 105 -11.56 -26.48 16.24
C ASP A 105 -12.75 -27.44 16.01
N LEU A 106 -13.43 -27.34 14.86
CA LEU A 106 -14.47 -28.29 14.40
C LEU A 106 -14.03 -29.76 14.42
N VAL A 107 -12.77 -30.05 14.10
CA VAL A 107 -12.24 -31.43 14.07
C VAL A 107 -11.89 -31.93 15.47
N THR A 108 -11.39 -31.05 16.35
CA THR A 108 -11.16 -31.43 17.76
C THR A 108 -12.46 -31.72 18.49
N GLY A 109 -13.51 -30.95 18.17
CA GLY A 109 -14.85 -31.10 18.73
C GLY A 109 -14.92 -30.88 20.24
N GLY A 110 -16.14 -30.82 20.77
CA GLY A 110 -16.40 -30.57 22.19
C GLY A 110 -16.98 -29.20 22.49
N ASP A 111 -17.11 -28.36 21.46
CA ASP A 111 -17.68 -27.03 21.59
C ASP A 111 -19.23 -27.05 21.63
N PRO A 112 -19.87 -26.07 22.28
CA PRO A 112 -21.31 -25.92 22.24
C PRO A 112 -21.84 -25.74 20.82
N VAL A 113 -23.07 -26.23 20.54
CA VAL A 113 -23.72 -26.12 19.22
C VAL A 113 -23.75 -24.69 18.66
N ALA A 114 -23.80 -23.68 19.53
CA ALA A 114 -23.78 -22.28 19.11
C ALA A 114 -22.42 -21.87 18.49
N GLU A 115 -21.32 -22.40 18.99
CA GLU A 115 -19.96 -22.13 18.50
C GLU A 115 -19.74 -22.85 17.17
N ASP A 116 -20.12 -24.14 17.08
CA ASP A 116 -20.12 -24.90 15.81
C ASP A 116 -20.86 -24.15 14.68
N ILE A 117 -22.04 -23.57 14.98
CA ILE A 117 -22.81 -22.79 14.00
C ILE A 117 -22.01 -21.56 13.56
N GLY A 118 -21.38 -20.86 14.51
CA GLY A 118 -20.52 -19.71 14.22
C GLY A 118 -19.34 -20.08 13.32
N GLU A 119 -18.65 -21.18 13.61
CA GLU A 119 -17.51 -21.67 12.84
C GLU A 119 -17.90 -22.03 11.41
N VAL A 120 -19.04 -22.70 11.22
CA VAL A 120 -19.58 -23.04 9.89
C VAL A 120 -19.94 -21.78 9.10
N ILE A 121 -20.58 -20.79 9.72
CA ILE A 121 -20.89 -19.50 9.08
C ILE A 121 -19.59 -18.79 8.69
N GLY A 122 -18.62 -18.75 9.60
CA GLY A 122 -17.30 -18.20 9.35
C GLY A 122 -16.62 -18.87 8.16
N LEU A 123 -16.58 -20.21 8.14
CA LEU A 123 -15.98 -20.98 7.07
C LEU A 123 -16.65 -20.74 5.71
N ALA A 124 -17.98 -20.70 5.69
CA ALA A 124 -18.74 -20.38 4.49
C ALA A 124 -18.42 -18.95 3.99
N PHE A 125 -18.37 -17.97 4.90
CA PHE A 125 -18.00 -16.60 4.57
C PHE A 125 -16.59 -16.51 3.97
N HIS A 126 -15.60 -17.11 4.64
CA HIS A 126 -14.21 -17.13 4.18
C HIS A 126 -14.08 -17.78 2.80
N ALA A 127 -14.74 -18.92 2.57
CA ALA A 127 -14.74 -19.61 1.28
C ALA A 127 -15.31 -18.73 0.16
N VAL A 128 -16.48 -18.11 0.38
CA VAL A 128 -17.11 -17.22 -0.60
C VAL A 128 -16.25 -15.98 -0.86
N ALA A 129 -15.68 -15.38 0.19
CA ALA A 129 -14.80 -14.21 0.08
C ALA A 129 -13.54 -14.54 -0.73
N ILE A 130 -12.89 -15.68 -0.47
CA ILE A 130 -11.71 -16.15 -1.22
C ILE A 130 -12.07 -16.34 -2.69
N VAL A 131 -13.18 -17.02 -2.99
CA VAL A 131 -13.62 -17.21 -4.40
C VAL A 131 -13.79 -15.87 -5.10
N CYS A 132 -14.51 -14.92 -4.48
CA CYS A 132 -14.68 -13.56 -5.02
C CYS A 132 -13.34 -12.85 -5.26
N LEU A 133 -12.42 -12.91 -4.29
CA LEU A 133 -11.10 -12.29 -4.37
C LEU A 133 -10.24 -12.93 -5.46
N VAL A 134 -10.28 -14.25 -5.61
CA VAL A 134 -9.52 -14.99 -6.63
C VAL A 134 -10.04 -14.69 -8.03
N LEU A 135 -11.35 -14.63 -8.22
CA LEU A 135 -11.96 -14.22 -9.48
C LEU A 135 -11.60 -12.76 -9.82
N ALA A 136 -11.50 -11.89 -8.81
CA ALA A 136 -11.09 -10.50 -8.95
C ALA A 136 -9.56 -10.28 -9.01
N ARG A 137 -8.72 -11.33 -9.05
CA ARG A 137 -7.25 -11.20 -8.97
C ARG A 137 -6.64 -10.21 -9.96
N ASN A 138 -7.22 -10.10 -11.16
CA ASN A 138 -6.74 -9.21 -12.23
C ASN A 138 -7.06 -7.73 -11.95
N GLN A 139 -7.94 -7.44 -10.99
CA GLN A 139 -8.25 -6.08 -10.54
C GLN A 139 -7.17 -5.52 -9.60
N PHE A 140 -6.38 -6.38 -8.95
CA PHE A 140 -5.29 -5.99 -8.03
C PHE A 140 -3.94 -5.92 -8.76
N TRP A 141 -3.83 -4.98 -9.70
CA TRP A 141 -2.66 -4.85 -10.57
C TRP A 141 -1.55 -3.97 -9.99
N ALA A 142 -1.83 -3.14 -8.98
CA ALA A 142 -0.87 -2.18 -8.47
C ALA A 142 0.24 -2.86 -7.65
N LYS A 143 1.50 -2.68 -8.08
CA LYS A 143 2.69 -3.23 -7.41
C LYS A 143 3.29 -2.19 -6.46
N VAL A 144 3.95 -2.64 -5.39
CA VAL A 144 4.73 -1.77 -4.49
C VAL A 144 6.20 -1.79 -4.92
N ARG A 145 6.84 -0.61 -4.99
CA ARG A 145 8.25 -0.48 -5.41
C ARG A 145 9.18 -0.86 -4.26
N ARG A 146 10.09 -1.81 -4.52
CA ARG A 146 10.96 -2.45 -3.50
C ARG A 146 11.92 -1.48 -2.76
N GLY A 147 12.42 -0.44 -3.43
CA GLY A 147 13.43 0.45 -2.82
C GLY A 147 12.93 1.24 -1.61
N ALA A 148 11.64 1.58 -1.58
CA ALA A 148 11.03 2.28 -0.45
C ALA A 148 10.71 1.34 0.73
N LEU A 149 10.50 0.04 0.44
CA LEU A 149 10.15 -0.94 1.46
C LEU A 149 11.26 -1.13 2.49
N LEU A 150 12.52 -1.06 2.08
CA LEU A 150 13.64 -1.24 3.02
C LEU A 150 13.69 -0.10 4.05
N LYS A 151 13.56 1.15 3.60
CA LYS A 151 13.56 2.32 4.50
C LYS A 151 12.39 2.26 5.49
N SER A 152 11.18 1.95 5.01
CA SER A 152 10.02 1.82 5.88
C SER A 152 10.13 0.63 6.84
N ALA A 153 10.71 -0.49 6.39
CA ALA A 153 10.93 -1.66 7.24
C ALA A 153 11.94 -1.38 8.36
N VAL A 154 13.05 -0.71 8.06
CA VAL A 154 14.02 -0.29 9.09
C VAL A 154 13.37 0.64 10.10
N VAL A 155 12.58 1.62 9.64
CA VAL A 155 11.85 2.54 10.51
C VAL A 155 10.80 1.81 11.36
N LEU A 156 10.08 0.84 10.78
CA LEU A 156 9.12 0.02 11.52
C LEU A 156 9.82 -0.80 12.61
N VAL A 157 10.90 -1.50 12.28
CA VAL A 157 11.64 -2.33 13.25
C VAL A 157 12.24 -1.47 14.35
N ALA A 158 12.84 -0.33 14.02
CA ALA A 158 13.39 0.59 15.01
C ALA A 158 12.29 1.18 15.92
N GLY A 159 11.14 1.58 15.35
CA GLY A 159 10.00 2.09 16.10
C GLY A 159 9.35 1.04 17.00
N MET A 160 9.20 -0.19 16.50
CA MET A 160 8.72 -1.36 17.27
C MET A 160 9.67 -1.66 18.43
N ALA A 161 10.98 -1.76 18.15
CA ALA A 161 11.98 -2.03 19.18
C ALA A 161 11.97 -0.97 20.29
N LEU A 162 11.90 0.31 19.92
CA LEU A 162 11.78 1.39 20.89
C LEU A 162 10.49 1.28 21.71
N GLY A 163 9.35 1.04 21.05
CA GLY A 163 8.06 0.86 21.73
C GLY A 163 8.06 -0.33 22.69
N ILE A 164 8.67 -1.46 22.30
CA ILE A 164 8.82 -2.65 23.14
C ILE A 164 9.72 -2.36 24.34
N LEU A 165 10.85 -1.69 24.15
CA LEU A 165 11.76 -1.34 25.24
C LEU A 165 11.10 -0.42 26.27
N VAL A 166 10.36 0.60 25.80
CA VAL A 166 9.62 1.50 26.69
C VAL A 166 8.47 0.76 27.38
N ALA A 167 7.73 -0.08 26.67
CA ALA A 167 6.66 -0.89 27.25
C ALA A 167 7.20 -1.87 28.32
N TRP A 168 8.33 -2.51 28.04
CA TRP A 168 9.00 -3.40 28.99
C TRP A 168 9.46 -2.63 30.23
N ALA A 169 10.10 -1.47 30.07
CA ALA A 169 10.49 -0.62 31.21
C ALA A 169 9.27 -0.19 32.06
N LEU A 170 8.14 0.13 31.42
CA LEU A 170 6.90 0.45 32.14
C LEU A 170 6.33 -0.75 32.90
N LEU A 171 6.43 -1.96 32.35
CA LEU A 171 6.03 -3.19 33.05
C LEU A 171 6.97 -3.54 34.21
N GLU A 172 8.24 -3.16 34.16
CA GLU A 172 9.15 -3.30 35.31
C GLU A 172 8.79 -2.34 36.44
N LEU A 173 8.38 -1.11 36.10
CA LEU A 173 7.99 -0.09 37.08
C LEU A 173 6.59 -0.31 37.65
N PHE A 174 5.66 -0.79 36.82
CA PHE A 174 4.25 -1.00 37.15
C PHE A 174 3.79 -2.41 36.75
N PRO A 175 4.32 -3.45 37.42
CA PRO A 175 4.12 -4.83 36.99
C PRO A 175 2.69 -5.37 37.20
N GLY A 176 1.89 -4.74 38.07
CA GLY A 176 0.60 -5.30 38.46
C GLY A 176 0.79 -6.69 39.07
N THR A 177 0.11 -7.70 38.51
CA THR A 177 0.26 -9.12 38.90
C THR A 177 1.07 -9.94 37.88
N LEU A 178 1.68 -9.30 36.88
CA LEU A 178 2.39 -9.98 35.80
C LEU A 178 3.76 -10.50 36.27
N ALA A 179 4.00 -11.80 36.08
CA ALA A 179 5.24 -12.43 36.48
C ALA A 179 6.45 -11.87 35.69
N PRO A 180 7.64 -11.70 36.33
CA PRO A 180 8.81 -11.08 35.71
C PRO A 180 9.21 -11.68 34.36
N GLU A 181 9.18 -13.00 34.23
CA GLU A 181 9.56 -13.77 33.04
C GLU A 181 8.67 -13.48 31.83
N TRP A 182 7.41 -13.09 32.06
CA TRP A 182 6.44 -12.81 31.00
C TRP A 182 6.46 -11.37 30.52
N ARG A 183 7.08 -10.43 31.26
CA ARG A 183 6.98 -8.97 30.98
C ARG A 183 7.47 -8.59 29.58
N LEU A 184 8.61 -9.12 29.15
CA LEU A 184 9.14 -8.82 27.83
C LEU A 184 8.27 -9.40 26.72
N LEU A 185 7.88 -10.68 26.83
CA LEU A 185 7.02 -11.34 25.84
C LEU A 185 5.64 -10.67 25.77
N TYR A 186 5.11 -10.24 26.92
CA TYR A 186 3.87 -9.49 27.01
C TYR A 186 3.99 -8.13 26.30
N ALA A 187 5.08 -7.39 26.52
CA ALA A 187 5.36 -6.14 25.80
C ALA A 187 5.46 -6.35 24.29
N VAL A 188 6.17 -7.39 23.84
CA VAL A 188 6.25 -7.77 22.42
C VAL A 188 4.86 -8.07 21.84
N ASN A 189 4.06 -8.88 22.53
CA ASN A 189 2.72 -9.26 22.07
C ASN A 189 1.79 -8.04 21.94
N ARG A 190 1.81 -7.14 22.93
CA ARG A 190 0.95 -5.94 22.96
C ARG A 190 1.39 -4.85 21.99
N VAL A 191 2.69 -4.59 21.85
CA VAL A 191 3.21 -3.54 20.95
C VAL A 191 3.16 -3.97 19.49
N SER A 192 3.51 -5.21 19.17
CA SER A 192 3.53 -5.69 17.78
C SER A 192 2.15 -5.68 17.12
N GLY A 193 1.08 -5.70 17.92
CA GLY A 193 -0.29 -5.56 17.44
C GLY A 193 -0.87 -6.80 16.78
N PHE A 194 -0.09 -7.88 16.67
CA PHE A 194 -0.56 -9.14 16.08
C PHE A 194 -1.28 -10.04 17.08
N ALA A 195 -1.19 -9.76 18.39
CA ALA A 195 -1.86 -10.52 19.46
C ALA A 195 -1.85 -12.04 19.21
N THR A 196 -0.74 -12.56 18.67
CA THR A 196 -0.65 -13.95 18.17
C THR A 196 -0.70 -14.96 19.31
N VAL A 197 -0.47 -14.49 20.53
CA VAL A 197 -0.52 -15.29 21.74
C VAL A 197 -1.73 -14.84 22.55
N PRO A 198 -2.70 -15.73 22.81
CA PRO A 198 -3.83 -15.45 23.68
C PRO A 198 -3.37 -14.90 25.03
N THR A 199 -4.14 -13.98 25.61
CA THR A 199 -3.80 -13.38 26.91
C THR A 199 -3.72 -14.40 28.04
N GLU A 200 -4.39 -15.55 27.87
CA GLU A 200 -4.44 -16.67 28.80
C GLU A 200 -3.11 -17.41 28.96
N VAL A 201 -2.19 -17.26 28.00
CA VAL A 201 -0.85 -17.84 28.09
C VAL A 201 0.04 -17.07 29.07
N PHE A 202 -0.31 -15.83 29.39
CA PHE A 202 0.48 -14.99 30.28
C PHE A 202 -0.03 -15.11 31.72
N GLU A 203 0.87 -15.44 32.65
CA GLU A 203 0.53 -15.50 34.07
C GLU A 203 0.44 -14.08 34.66
N GLY A 204 -0.80 -13.61 34.84
CA GLY A 204 -1.14 -12.33 35.46
C GLY A 204 -1.66 -11.28 34.49
N TYR A 205 -2.05 -10.14 35.03
CA TYR A 205 -2.67 -9.05 34.27
C TYR A 205 -1.90 -7.75 34.48
N SER A 206 -1.73 -7.00 33.38
CA SER A 206 -1.29 -5.62 33.43
C SER A 206 -2.49 -4.67 33.55
N HIS A 207 -2.24 -3.42 33.97
CA HIS A 207 -3.28 -2.40 34.02
C HIS A 207 -3.87 -2.13 32.61
N PRO A 208 -5.21 -2.04 32.46
CA PRO A 208 -5.86 -1.79 31.17
C PRO A 208 -5.34 -0.54 30.43
N PHE A 209 -4.98 0.50 31.18
CA PHE A 209 -4.38 1.72 30.63
C PHE A 209 -3.01 1.48 29.98
N LEU A 210 -2.17 0.62 30.55
CA LEU A 210 -0.87 0.26 29.96
C LEU A 210 -1.06 -0.52 28.66
N ASN A 211 -2.07 -1.40 28.58
CA ASN A 211 -2.39 -2.12 27.35
C ASN A 211 -2.76 -1.16 26.21
N ALA A 212 -3.54 -0.12 26.51
CA ALA A 212 -3.86 0.94 25.55
C ALA A 212 -2.61 1.69 25.08
N ILE A 213 -1.70 2.04 26.00
CA ILE A 213 -0.42 2.70 25.67
C ILE A 213 0.46 1.82 24.77
N PHE A 214 0.57 0.52 25.08
CA PHE A 214 1.41 -0.39 24.30
C PHE A 214 0.89 -0.56 22.87
N GLY A 215 -0.43 -0.70 22.72
CA GLY A 215 -1.08 -0.65 21.41
C GLY A 215 -0.87 0.69 20.69
N LEU A 216 -0.81 1.81 21.42
CA LEU A 216 -0.52 3.11 20.82
C LEU A 216 0.92 3.19 20.30
N PHE A 217 1.91 2.70 21.04
CA PHE A 217 3.30 2.65 20.56
C PHE A 217 3.41 1.87 19.26
N GLY A 218 2.70 0.76 19.16
CA GLY A 218 2.71 -0.02 17.94
C GLY A 218 2.05 0.69 16.75
N ALA A 219 0.89 1.32 16.99
CA ALA A 219 0.21 2.15 15.99
C ALA A 219 1.10 3.31 15.50
N LEU A 220 1.80 3.99 16.41
CA LEU A 220 2.69 5.10 16.07
C LEU A 220 3.87 4.63 15.20
N ALA A 221 4.50 3.51 15.55
CA ALA A 221 5.59 2.93 14.76
C ALA A 221 5.12 2.53 13.35
N LEU A 222 3.94 1.91 13.22
CA LEU A 222 3.33 1.61 11.93
C LEU A 222 3.00 2.88 11.14
N MET A 223 2.50 3.92 11.81
CA MET A 223 2.16 5.20 11.18
C MET A 223 3.41 5.90 10.62
N VAL A 224 4.49 5.97 11.41
CA VAL A 224 5.76 6.56 10.95
C VAL A 224 6.34 5.73 9.80
N ALA A 225 6.29 4.40 9.88
CA ALA A 225 6.73 3.53 8.78
C ALA A 225 5.90 3.75 7.50
N ALA A 226 4.58 3.91 7.61
CA ALA A 226 3.71 4.22 6.49
C ALA A 226 4.02 5.60 5.88
N ILE A 227 4.24 6.63 6.72
CA ILE A 227 4.65 7.96 6.28
C ILE A 227 5.96 7.87 5.49
N VAL A 228 6.98 7.18 6.01
CA VAL A 228 8.28 7.00 5.32
C VAL A 228 8.12 6.23 4.01
N LEU A 229 7.26 5.20 3.98
CA LEU A 229 6.94 4.46 2.76
C LEU A 229 6.38 5.38 1.68
N PHE A 230 5.39 6.22 2.01
CA PHE A 230 4.76 7.14 1.06
C PHE A 230 5.68 8.28 0.64
N GLN A 231 6.45 8.86 1.56
CA GLN A 231 7.43 9.90 1.24
C GLN A 231 8.50 9.38 0.27
N SER A 232 9.00 8.15 0.49
CA SER A 232 10.00 7.56 -0.40
C SER A 232 9.46 7.27 -1.79
N GLN A 233 8.15 7.00 -1.96
CA GLN A 233 7.54 6.88 -3.30
C GLN A 233 7.53 8.24 -4.00
N ARG A 234 7.06 9.29 -3.32
CA ARG A 234 6.95 10.64 -3.89
C ARG A 234 8.31 11.19 -4.33
N ALA A 235 9.35 11.06 -3.50
CA ALA A 235 10.70 11.52 -3.84
C ALA A 235 11.28 10.80 -5.06
N SER A 236 10.93 9.53 -5.27
CA SER A 236 11.45 8.73 -6.38
C SER A 236 10.78 8.98 -7.75
N ASN A 237 9.69 9.76 -7.75
CA ASN A 237 8.93 10.16 -8.94
C ASN A 237 9.16 11.65 -9.28
N ALA A 238 10.09 12.31 -8.60
CA ALA A 238 10.46 13.70 -8.88
C ALA A 238 11.45 13.79 -10.04
N LEU A 239 11.40 14.89 -10.78
CA LEU A 239 12.31 15.22 -11.87
C LEU A 239 13.75 15.29 -11.33
N THR A 240 14.71 14.64 -11.99
CA THR A 240 16.12 14.81 -11.64
C THR A 240 16.68 16.12 -12.22
N GLY A 241 17.81 16.62 -11.69
CA GLY A 241 18.46 17.81 -12.24
C GLY A 241 18.97 17.64 -13.69
N GLU A 242 19.38 16.42 -14.05
CA GLU A 242 19.76 16.07 -15.42
C GLU A 242 18.54 16.09 -16.36
N ASP A 243 17.42 15.52 -15.91
CA ASP A 243 16.15 15.56 -16.64
C ASP A 243 15.66 17.00 -16.86
N GLU A 244 15.71 17.83 -15.82
CA GLU A 244 15.36 19.25 -15.88
C GLU A 244 16.21 19.99 -16.93
N SER A 245 17.52 19.73 -16.94
CA SER A 245 18.45 20.34 -17.89
C SER A 245 18.17 19.90 -19.33
N ALA A 246 17.88 18.61 -19.55
CA ALA A 246 17.53 18.09 -20.88
C ALA A 246 16.20 18.67 -21.41
N ILE A 247 15.17 18.80 -20.56
CA ILE A 247 13.90 19.43 -20.94
C ILE A 247 14.11 20.91 -21.29
N ARG A 248 14.90 21.65 -20.49
CA ARG A 248 15.23 23.05 -20.79
C ARG A 248 15.93 23.19 -22.15
N GLY A 249 16.85 22.29 -22.49
CA GLY A 249 17.47 22.26 -23.81
C GLY A 249 16.49 21.98 -24.96
N LEU A 250 15.50 21.11 -24.74
CA LEU A 250 14.43 20.89 -25.73
C LEU A 250 13.53 22.12 -25.90
N LEU A 251 13.21 22.83 -24.83
CA LEU A 251 12.41 24.06 -24.86
C LEU A 251 13.15 25.21 -25.53
N GLU A 252 14.47 25.33 -25.34
CA GLU A 252 15.28 26.35 -26.00
C GLU A 252 15.25 26.20 -27.53
N VAL A 253 15.30 24.97 -28.03
CA VAL A 253 15.35 24.68 -29.47
C VAL A 253 13.95 24.64 -30.11
N TYR A 254 12.97 24.02 -29.45
CA TYR A 254 11.65 23.71 -30.04
C TYR A 254 10.47 24.40 -29.34
N GLY A 255 10.67 25.05 -28.19
CA GLY A 255 9.60 25.57 -27.33
C GLY A 255 9.10 26.98 -27.66
N LYS A 256 9.63 27.66 -28.68
CA LYS A 256 9.25 29.06 -29.01
C LYS A 256 7.76 29.24 -29.31
N ASN A 257 7.08 28.19 -29.77
CA ASN A 257 5.66 28.21 -30.11
C ASN A 257 4.76 27.54 -29.06
N ASP A 258 5.32 27.14 -27.90
CA ASP A 258 4.60 26.47 -26.82
C ASP A 258 4.70 27.29 -25.52
N SER A 259 3.68 28.11 -25.27
CA SER A 259 3.60 28.97 -24.07
C SER A 259 3.44 28.18 -22.76
N LEU A 260 3.05 26.91 -22.83
CA LEU A 260 2.88 26.04 -21.66
C LEU A 260 4.03 25.04 -21.48
N GLY A 261 4.97 24.96 -22.42
CA GLY A 261 6.09 24.02 -22.39
C GLY A 261 6.95 24.12 -21.13
N TYR A 262 7.08 25.31 -20.54
CA TYR A 262 7.81 25.51 -19.28
C TYR A 262 7.20 24.71 -18.11
N PHE A 263 5.89 24.43 -18.10
CA PHE A 263 5.26 23.60 -17.06
C PHE A 263 5.79 22.16 -17.04
N ALA A 264 6.46 21.69 -18.10
CA ALA A 264 7.14 20.40 -18.12
C ALA A 264 8.37 20.35 -17.19
N THR A 265 8.94 21.51 -16.82
CA THR A 265 10.13 21.60 -15.96
C THR A 265 9.82 21.58 -14.46
N ARG A 266 8.54 21.53 -14.06
CA ARG A 266 8.19 21.47 -12.64
C ARG A 266 8.76 20.18 -12.03
N ARG A 267 9.49 20.32 -10.91
CA ARG A 267 10.16 19.23 -10.17
C ARG A 267 9.24 18.15 -9.63
N ASP A 268 7.95 18.46 -9.63
CA ASP A 268 6.92 17.64 -9.11
C ASP A 268 6.38 16.68 -10.19
N LYS A 269 6.88 16.74 -11.45
CA LYS A 269 6.61 15.81 -12.55
C LYS A 269 7.77 14.84 -12.76
N SER A 270 7.47 13.66 -13.29
CA SER A 270 8.45 12.75 -13.91
C SER A 270 8.53 13.03 -15.42
N VAL A 271 9.59 12.56 -16.07
CA VAL A 271 9.73 12.65 -17.53
C VAL A 271 10.08 11.32 -18.15
N VAL A 272 9.61 11.09 -19.39
CA VAL A 272 10.10 10.04 -20.26
C VAL A 272 10.51 10.65 -21.60
N PHE A 273 11.72 10.34 -22.06
CA PHE A 273 12.25 10.83 -23.33
C PHE A 273 11.95 9.85 -24.46
N ALA A 274 11.79 10.37 -25.67
CA ALA A 274 11.87 9.57 -26.89
C ALA A 274 13.24 8.87 -26.97
N PRO A 275 13.34 7.68 -27.59
CA PRO A 275 14.61 6.95 -27.71
C PRO A 275 15.74 7.75 -28.37
N ASN A 276 15.39 8.72 -29.22
CA ASN A 276 16.33 9.62 -29.89
C ASN A 276 16.69 10.87 -29.07
N GLY A 277 16.09 11.07 -27.88
CA GLY A 277 16.31 12.21 -27.00
C GLY A 277 15.75 13.54 -27.50
N ARG A 278 15.01 13.58 -28.61
CA ARG A 278 14.56 14.83 -29.26
C ARG A 278 13.14 15.26 -28.87
N ALA A 279 12.43 14.45 -28.11
CA ALA A 279 11.15 14.81 -27.52
C ALA A 279 10.99 14.14 -26.15
N ALA A 280 10.10 14.67 -25.31
CA ALA A 280 9.84 14.17 -23.97
C ALA A 280 8.39 14.38 -23.55
N ILE A 281 7.86 13.50 -22.71
CA ILE A 281 6.55 13.68 -22.06
C ILE A 281 6.78 13.84 -20.57
N ALA A 282 6.38 14.99 -20.03
CA ALA A 282 6.27 15.19 -18.60
C ALA A 282 4.96 14.58 -18.11
N TYR A 283 5.01 13.76 -17.07
CA TYR A 283 3.85 13.04 -16.55
C TYR A 283 3.89 12.93 -15.03
N ARG A 284 2.77 12.51 -14.45
CA ARG A 284 2.65 12.16 -13.04
C ARG A 284 1.92 10.83 -12.88
N VAL A 285 2.17 10.15 -11.78
CA VAL A 285 1.44 8.93 -11.42
C VAL A 285 0.56 9.24 -10.21
N GLU A 286 -0.74 9.31 -10.42
CA GLU A 286 -1.74 9.57 -9.38
C GLU A 286 -2.66 8.36 -9.25
N VAL A 287 -2.72 7.76 -8.06
CA VAL A 287 -3.59 6.60 -7.76
C VAL A 287 -3.46 5.45 -8.78
N GLY A 288 -2.25 5.24 -9.31
CA GLY A 288 -1.96 4.20 -10.30
C GLY A 288 -2.22 4.59 -11.75
N VAL A 289 -2.76 5.77 -12.02
CA VAL A 289 -2.95 6.29 -13.37
C VAL A 289 -1.77 7.19 -13.75
N CYS A 290 -1.20 6.97 -14.92
CA CYS A 290 -0.23 7.90 -15.50
C CYS A 290 -0.98 9.03 -16.21
N LEU A 291 -0.79 10.26 -15.75
CA LEU A 291 -1.36 11.49 -16.30
C LEU A 291 -0.27 12.26 -17.02
N ALA A 292 -0.44 12.47 -18.33
CA ALA A 292 0.42 13.39 -19.07
C ALA A 292 0.15 14.82 -18.62
N GLY A 293 1.21 15.60 -18.40
CA GLY A 293 1.14 16.97 -17.93
C GLY A 293 0.95 18.03 -19.02
N GLY A 294 0.67 17.60 -20.25
CA GLY A 294 0.55 18.41 -21.46
C GLY A 294 1.00 17.64 -22.71
N ASP A 295 1.13 18.35 -23.83
CA ASP A 295 1.71 17.83 -25.07
C ASP A 295 3.20 17.49 -24.91
N PRO A 296 3.77 16.64 -25.78
CA PRO A 296 5.19 16.34 -25.75
C PRO A 296 6.05 17.59 -26.02
N VAL A 297 7.14 17.75 -25.27
CA VAL A 297 8.11 18.83 -25.45
C VAL A 297 9.20 18.38 -26.42
N GLY A 298 9.62 19.22 -27.36
CA GLY A 298 10.71 18.95 -28.30
C GLY A 298 10.26 18.86 -29.76
N ASP A 299 11.03 18.17 -30.61
CA ASP A 299 10.77 18.05 -32.05
C ASP A 299 9.44 17.34 -32.33
N PRO A 300 8.46 18.00 -32.99
CA PRO A 300 7.17 17.39 -33.37
C PRO A 300 7.30 16.08 -34.13
N LYS A 301 8.36 15.90 -34.94
CA LYS A 301 8.62 14.64 -35.67
C LYS A 301 8.94 13.46 -34.74
N SER A 302 9.36 13.74 -33.51
CA SER A 302 9.73 12.75 -32.50
C SER A 302 8.63 12.50 -31.46
N TRP A 303 7.54 13.28 -31.48
CA TRP A 303 6.41 13.13 -30.55
C TRP A 303 5.80 11.72 -30.55
N PRO A 304 5.56 11.06 -31.70
CA PRO A 304 5.02 9.70 -31.71
C PRO A 304 5.90 8.70 -30.94
N GLN A 305 7.22 8.88 -30.99
CA GLN A 305 8.16 8.02 -30.26
C GLN A 305 8.13 8.28 -28.75
N ALA A 306 8.00 9.54 -28.33
CA ALA A 306 7.83 9.88 -26.91
C ALA A 306 6.51 9.33 -26.36
N ILE A 307 5.41 9.46 -27.12
CA ILE A 307 4.10 8.90 -26.77
C ILE A 307 4.18 7.38 -26.66
N ALA A 308 4.82 6.71 -27.61
CA ALA A 308 5.00 5.25 -27.56
C ALA A 308 5.81 4.82 -26.32
N ALA A 309 6.90 5.51 -26.00
CA ALA A 309 7.70 5.23 -24.80
C ALA A 309 6.90 5.44 -23.50
N TRP A 310 6.08 6.51 -23.45
CA TRP A 310 5.20 6.77 -22.33
C TRP A 310 4.10 5.70 -22.20
N LEU A 311 3.43 5.33 -23.30
CA LEU A 311 2.41 4.26 -23.28
C LEU A 311 3.00 2.92 -22.83
N GLN A 312 4.23 2.59 -23.26
CA GLN A 312 4.94 1.40 -22.77
C GLN A 312 5.21 1.45 -21.26
N LEU A 313 5.55 2.63 -20.72
CA LEU A 313 5.70 2.82 -19.28
C LEU A 313 4.36 2.65 -18.53
N CYS A 314 3.24 3.09 -19.14
CA CYS A 314 1.91 3.01 -18.58
C CYS A 314 1.27 1.61 -18.67
N GLN A 315 1.71 0.79 -19.62
CA GLN A 315 1.15 -0.55 -19.81
C GLN A 315 1.53 -1.47 -18.64
N PRO A 316 0.58 -2.25 -18.10
CA PRO A 316 0.84 -3.27 -17.09
C PRO A 316 1.63 -4.42 -17.73
N THR A 317 2.95 -4.25 -17.84
CA THR A 317 3.80 -5.28 -18.44
C THR A 317 4.00 -6.40 -17.41
N VAL A 318 3.55 -7.61 -17.73
CA VAL A 318 3.97 -8.83 -17.04
C VAL A 318 5.48 -8.94 -17.25
N GLY A 319 6.27 -8.79 -16.18
CA GLY A 319 7.71 -9.05 -16.18
C GLY A 319 8.67 -7.88 -16.34
N ARG A 320 8.24 -6.65 -16.66
CA ARG A 320 9.16 -5.47 -16.66
C ARG A 320 8.83 -4.47 -15.55
N ARG A 321 9.90 -3.96 -14.95
CA ARG A 321 9.93 -3.07 -13.79
C ARG A 321 9.52 -1.68 -14.28
N CYS A 322 8.49 -1.05 -13.69
CA CYS A 322 8.39 0.41 -13.71
C CYS A 322 9.52 0.94 -12.83
N ASP A 323 10.73 0.90 -13.35
CA ASP A 323 11.87 1.55 -12.76
C ASP A 323 12.13 2.80 -13.59
N GLY A 324 11.87 3.97 -13.01
CA GLY A 324 12.26 5.25 -13.61
C GLY A 324 13.78 5.32 -13.93
N ARG A 325 14.59 4.37 -13.45
CA ARG A 325 15.99 4.23 -13.84
C ARG A 325 16.25 3.49 -15.16
N GLN A 326 15.30 2.68 -15.67
CA GLN A 326 15.59 1.83 -16.84
C GLN A 326 15.60 2.58 -18.18
N PHE A 327 15.06 3.79 -18.24
CA PHE A 327 15.20 4.66 -19.43
C PHE A 327 16.11 5.88 -19.21
N GLY A 328 16.51 6.17 -17.97
CA GLY A 328 17.43 7.26 -17.63
C GLY A 328 18.89 6.85 -17.40
N GLY A 329 19.26 5.56 -17.46
CA GLY A 329 20.61 5.14 -17.08
C GLY A 329 21.15 3.91 -17.79
N ARG A 330 22.18 4.14 -18.62
CA ARG A 330 23.11 3.17 -19.26
C ARG A 330 22.67 2.51 -20.57
N ARG A 331 22.41 3.34 -21.59
CA ARG A 331 23.32 3.28 -22.74
C ARG A 331 24.20 4.51 -22.65
N ARG A 332 25.51 4.31 -22.51
CA ARG A 332 26.48 5.37 -22.78
C ARG A 332 26.08 5.96 -24.12
N LEU A 333 25.56 7.19 -24.13
CA LEU A 333 25.66 8.01 -25.33
C LEU A 333 27.15 7.99 -25.67
N PRO A 334 27.57 7.53 -26.86
CA PRO A 334 28.93 7.80 -27.30
C PRO A 334 29.06 9.32 -27.30
N GLY A 335 29.77 9.82 -26.29
CA GLY A 335 30.01 11.23 -26.09
C GLY A 335 30.57 11.86 -27.37
N ARG A 336 30.25 13.14 -27.55
CA ARG A 336 30.79 14.09 -28.54
C ARG A 336 30.07 14.28 -29.88
N ARG A 337 28.94 13.65 -30.19
CA ARG A 337 28.19 13.98 -31.43
C ARG A 337 27.00 14.93 -31.29
N ALA A 338 26.35 15.01 -30.13
CA ALA A 338 25.19 15.91 -29.95
C ALA A 338 25.57 17.40 -29.92
N GLN A 339 26.75 17.76 -29.43
CA GLN A 339 27.22 19.16 -29.39
C GLN A 339 27.69 19.72 -30.75
N ARG A 340 28.01 18.86 -31.74
CA ARG A 340 28.48 19.31 -33.07
C ARG A 340 27.36 19.52 -34.09
N ALA A 341 26.13 19.11 -33.80
CA ALA A 341 25.00 19.30 -34.71
C ALA A 341 24.29 20.66 -34.51
N ALA A 342 24.48 21.31 -33.35
CA ALA A 342 23.87 22.62 -33.06
C ALA A 342 24.73 23.82 -33.54
N THR A 343 25.93 23.58 -34.07
CA THR A 343 26.84 24.61 -34.62
C THR A 343 26.98 24.56 -36.14
N ARG A 344 26.18 23.73 -36.82
CA ARG A 344 26.06 23.74 -38.29
C ARG A 344 24.61 23.59 -38.70
N ARG A 345 23.85 24.68 -38.60
CA ARG A 345 22.91 25.16 -39.62
C ARG A 345 22.28 26.46 -39.17
#